data_AF-A0A955IRA8-F1
#
_entry.id   AF-A0A955IRA8-F1
#
_cell.length_a   1.000
_cell.length_b   1.000
_cell.length_c   1.000
_cell.angle_alpha   90.00
_cell.angle_beta   90.00
_cell.angle_gamma   90.00
#
_symmetry.space_group_name_H-M   'P 1'
#
loop_
_entity.id
_entity.type
_entity.pdbx_description
1 polymer ?
#
loop_
_entity_poly.entity_id
_entity_poly.type
_entity_poly.pdbx_seq_one_letter_code
_entity_poly.pdbx_strand_id
1 'polypeptide(L)'
;SLVMLMMFRSLSILIAGCAWLAALCFVIAPAHGAPEPAPVRPAASVRAAVLRPFAPRGTALAIPAVIHAGARIPDQLQLVLDDGRRLEARLAAISTRPAALTRQWSEDARQLKLTALRPGDIPPANSRLLILAPLPADATGSIRFGDQVLTPIWLDVPAPTTTPAAGTPMPMTARDDRPDAASPFEYWRWVLLADRLGERPPEANYPDPVARLWARHEAGLWSAGLARLAGPHPGIANACRDLLTQTCSDGDHDFAAWIADPALISELLELLLDQTRDIGRISRDALAWSDGIDPIFLWPEDDGAAYVRLAIVNPGPEPTTAQMQWDRERDQAPLAYEVAARSLGSVRIRRPDLPERGPVDTQADPATEPETLFVTINGREHRVTFAPRRIELHPPGLYVMPFRPPLTLGEVRSRRQRDVPASHQTGAHLRRAMRRWEIFIECERPLAARPTGERSLERLREPMDIEQLETVTVELIAPSFDDADSMNRTVLTVPETGWHRIFTGAQDGTLRIHRSAAGTELPRWSCRIVLPEAWLSPAPAFPTQIRIWRSHADHGGIESTSLPTAPWRSATSSLSVDLTQWPDLPARTTMDINR
;
A
#
# COMPACT_ATOMS: atom_id res chain seq x y z
N SER A 1 26.79 18.79 -23.44
CA SER A 1 26.69 20.09 -22.73
C SER A 1 25.38 20.27 -21.95
N LEU A 2 24.22 19.81 -22.44
CA LEU A 2 22.94 19.87 -21.71
C LEU A 2 22.86 18.90 -20.50
N VAL A 3 23.47 17.71 -20.61
CA VAL A 3 23.53 16.70 -19.53
C VAL A 3 24.44 17.14 -18.36
N MET A 4 25.46 17.96 -18.63
CA MET A 4 26.37 18.49 -17.61
C MET A 4 25.75 19.67 -16.85
N LEU A 5 24.80 20.39 -17.46
CA LEU A 5 24.05 21.48 -16.82
C LEU A 5 22.92 20.95 -15.91
N MET A 6 22.34 19.77 -16.22
CA MET A 6 21.40 19.06 -15.33
C MET A 6 22.10 18.48 -14.10
N MET A 7 23.30 17.88 -14.24
CA MET A 7 24.06 17.38 -13.09
C MET A 7 24.51 18.50 -12.13
N PHE A 8 24.85 19.69 -12.62
CA PHE A 8 25.22 20.81 -11.75
C PHE A 8 24.03 21.41 -10.97
N ARG A 9 22.80 21.39 -11.53
CA ARG A 9 21.59 21.79 -10.78
C ARG A 9 21.21 20.77 -9.70
N SER A 10 21.40 19.48 -9.94
CA SER A 10 21.19 18.43 -8.93
C SER A 10 22.20 18.47 -7.78
N LEU A 11 23.43 18.94 -8.00
CA LEU A 11 24.47 19.02 -6.96
C LEU A 11 24.39 20.30 -6.12
N SER A 12 23.95 21.43 -6.68
CA SER A 12 23.77 22.69 -5.92
C SER A 12 22.47 22.73 -5.09
N ILE A 13 21.45 21.95 -5.46
CA ILE A 13 20.22 21.77 -4.66
C ILE A 13 20.47 20.83 -3.46
N LEU A 14 21.47 19.94 -3.56
CA LEU A 14 21.89 19.08 -2.43
C LEU A 14 22.50 19.90 -1.27
N ILE A 15 23.26 20.96 -1.56
CA ILE A 15 24.10 21.62 -0.53
C ILE A 15 23.30 22.57 0.38
N ALA A 16 22.14 23.09 -0.05
CA ALA A 16 21.30 23.97 0.77
C ALA A 16 20.19 23.24 1.55
N GLY A 17 19.70 22.09 1.04
CA GLY A 17 18.75 21.20 1.74
C GLY A 17 19.40 20.27 2.77
N CYS A 18 20.74 20.14 2.74
CA CYS A 18 21.47 19.27 3.65
C CYS A 18 21.47 19.71 5.12
N ALA A 19 20.98 20.89 5.52
CA ALA A 19 20.98 21.22 6.95
C ALA A 19 19.91 20.45 7.76
N TRP A 20 18.78 20.08 7.14
CA TRP A 20 17.75 19.22 7.76
C TRP A 20 17.97 17.73 7.46
N LEU A 21 18.61 17.38 6.34
CA LEU A 21 18.86 16.00 5.90
C LEU A 21 20.29 15.47 6.19
N ALA A 22 21.31 16.29 6.40
CA ALA A 22 22.66 15.83 6.79
C ALA A 22 22.82 15.68 8.31
N ALA A 23 21.97 16.35 9.11
CA ALA A 23 21.76 15.98 10.51
C ALA A 23 21.14 14.56 10.67
N LEU A 24 20.72 13.95 9.56
CA LEU A 24 20.11 12.62 9.46
C LEU A 24 21.11 11.48 9.15
N CYS A 25 22.43 11.74 9.00
CA CYS A 25 23.41 10.73 8.53
C CYS A 25 24.67 10.50 9.39
N PHE A 26 24.80 11.04 10.61
CA PHE A 26 25.99 10.76 11.45
C PHE A 26 25.67 10.05 12.77
N VAL A 27 26.20 8.82 12.89
CA VAL A 27 26.95 8.17 14.00
C VAL A 27 26.94 6.66 13.65
N ILE A 28 28.06 5.95 13.49
CA ILE A 28 28.86 5.32 14.58
C ILE A 28 30.32 5.16 14.12
N ALA A 29 31.27 5.61 14.95
CA ALA A 29 32.60 5.00 15.06
C ALA A 29 32.73 4.44 16.49
N PRO A 30 33.20 3.21 16.70
CA PRO A 30 33.36 2.65 18.04
C PRO A 30 34.65 3.20 18.67
N ALA A 31 34.53 3.98 19.73
CA ALA A 31 35.65 4.24 20.64
C ALA A 31 35.62 3.17 21.75
N HIS A 32 36.60 2.29 21.76
CA HIS A 32 36.88 1.40 22.89
C HIS A 32 37.58 2.16 24.01
N GLY A 33 37.03 2.05 25.22
CA GLY A 33 37.71 2.35 26.48
C GLY A 33 37.59 3.80 26.98
N ALA A 34 36.58 4.08 27.80
CA ALA A 34 36.56 5.25 28.69
C ALA A 34 35.68 4.98 29.94
N PRO A 35 36.01 5.58 31.10
CA PRO A 35 35.50 5.18 32.41
C PRO A 35 34.06 5.64 32.67
N GLU A 36 33.46 5.02 33.69
CA GLU A 36 32.07 5.20 34.16
C GLU A 36 31.68 6.69 34.33
N PRO A 37 30.57 7.16 33.70
CA PRO A 37 30.23 8.57 33.71
C PRO A 37 29.57 8.99 35.03
N ALA A 38 29.97 10.17 35.50
CA ALA A 38 29.34 10.88 36.63
C ALA A 38 27.81 11.08 36.40
N PRO A 39 27.01 11.22 37.48
CA PRO A 39 25.56 11.38 37.36
C PRO A 39 25.19 12.64 36.58
N VAL A 40 24.71 12.44 35.36
CA VAL A 40 24.19 13.47 34.46
C VAL A 40 22.85 13.97 35.02
N ARG A 41 22.65 15.31 35.08
CA ARG A 41 21.35 15.89 35.46
C ARG A 41 20.24 15.33 34.55
N PRO A 42 19.01 15.06 35.04
CA PRO A 42 17.97 14.38 34.25
C PRO A 42 17.66 15.04 32.89
N ALA A 43 17.60 16.37 32.83
CA ALA A 43 17.36 17.10 31.57
C ALA A 43 18.59 17.18 30.64
N ALA A 44 19.79 16.82 31.10
CA ALA A 44 21.02 16.87 30.30
C ALA A 44 21.20 15.64 29.40
N SER A 45 20.39 14.58 29.56
CA SER A 45 20.48 13.38 28.73
C SER A 45 19.83 13.54 27.36
N VAL A 46 18.75 14.33 27.25
CA VAL A 46 17.97 14.57 26.03
C VAL A 46 18.21 16.00 25.53
N ARG A 47 18.48 16.15 24.23
CA ARG A 47 18.72 17.46 23.59
C ARG A 47 17.89 17.57 22.32
N ALA A 48 17.46 18.79 22.00
CA ALA A 48 16.91 19.11 20.69
C ALA A 48 18.01 18.97 19.63
N ALA A 49 17.71 18.23 18.56
CA ALA A 49 18.58 18.03 17.42
C ALA A 49 18.57 19.23 16.45
N VAL A 50 17.51 20.04 16.50
CA VAL A 50 17.37 21.28 15.72
C VAL A 50 17.11 22.46 16.64
N LEU A 51 17.75 23.60 16.36
CA LEU A 51 17.60 24.83 17.14
C LEU A 51 16.54 25.77 16.57
N ARG A 52 16.07 25.52 15.34
CA ARG A 52 15.07 26.34 14.64
C ARG A 52 13.87 25.50 14.18
N PRO A 53 13.11 24.90 15.10
CA PRO A 53 11.95 24.08 14.74
C PRO A 53 10.83 24.96 14.15
N PHE A 54 10.01 24.39 13.27
CA PHE A 54 8.75 25.03 12.88
C PHE A 54 7.73 24.95 14.03
N ALA A 55 7.04 26.07 14.28
CA ALA A 55 6.13 26.22 15.41
C ALA A 55 4.76 26.75 14.94
N PRO A 56 3.85 25.86 14.50
CA PRO A 56 2.48 26.22 14.12
C PRO A 56 1.65 26.62 15.35
N ARG A 57 1.40 27.92 15.51
CA ARG A 57 0.71 28.48 16.67
C ARG A 57 -0.68 27.88 16.86
N GLY A 58 -1.07 27.66 18.12
CA GLY A 58 -2.40 27.15 18.48
C GLY A 58 -2.58 25.64 18.25
N THR A 59 -1.51 24.93 17.87
CA THR A 59 -1.55 23.49 17.60
C THR A 59 -0.64 22.73 18.57
N ALA A 60 0.48 22.19 18.10
CA ALA A 60 1.50 21.51 18.86
C ALA A 60 2.88 21.76 18.25
N LEU A 61 3.90 21.65 19.08
CA LEU A 61 5.30 21.73 18.72
C LEU A 61 5.89 20.31 18.69
N ALA A 62 6.59 19.96 17.62
CA ALA A 62 7.41 18.77 17.54
C ALA A 62 8.87 19.16 17.25
N ILE A 63 9.80 18.65 18.05
CA ILE A 63 11.23 18.93 17.92
C ILE A 63 11.97 17.59 17.82
N PRO A 64 12.67 17.31 16.71
CA PRO A 64 13.61 16.21 16.63
C PRO A 64 14.59 16.22 17.81
N ALA A 65 14.80 15.08 18.44
CA ALA A 65 15.61 14.96 19.64
C ALA A 65 16.70 13.90 19.49
N VAL A 66 17.78 14.11 20.24
CA VAL A 66 18.86 13.14 20.44
C VAL A 66 19.00 12.86 21.93
N ILE A 67 19.40 11.64 22.26
CA ILE A 67 19.69 11.23 23.62
C ILE A 67 21.07 10.58 23.68
N HIS A 68 21.77 10.77 24.79
CA HIS A 68 23.06 10.11 25.00
C HIS A 68 22.88 8.59 25.01
N ALA A 69 23.82 7.87 24.39
CA ALA A 69 23.75 6.41 24.29
C ALA A 69 23.68 5.77 25.68
N GLY A 70 22.73 4.85 25.88
CA GLY A 70 22.47 4.18 27.15
C GLY A 70 21.78 5.04 28.22
N ALA A 71 21.51 6.32 27.95
CA ALA A 71 20.78 7.15 28.88
C ALA A 71 19.29 6.81 28.88
N ARG A 72 18.66 6.93 30.06
CA ARG A 72 17.24 6.71 30.26
C ARG A 72 16.44 7.99 30.03
N ILE A 73 15.16 7.81 29.70
CA ILE A 73 14.23 8.93 29.56
C ILE A 73 14.03 9.62 30.93
N PRO A 74 14.16 10.95 31.01
CA PRO A 74 13.98 11.67 32.27
C PRO A 74 12.52 11.72 32.72
N ASP A 75 12.32 11.94 34.02
CA ASP A 75 11.00 12.01 34.65
C ASP A 75 10.15 13.19 34.16
N GLN A 76 10.79 14.30 33.79
CA GLN A 76 10.12 15.50 33.32
C GLN A 76 10.89 16.16 32.18
N LEU A 77 10.13 16.58 31.16
CA LEU A 77 10.59 17.45 30.09
C LEU A 77 9.72 18.70 30.10
N GLN A 78 10.35 19.86 30.20
CA GLN A 78 9.66 21.14 30.18
C GLN A 78 10.27 22.05 29.13
N LEU A 79 9.40 22.72 28.38
CA LEU A 79 9.76 23.83 27.52
C LEU A 79 9.30 25.12 28.21
N VAL A 80 10.13 26.15 28.16
CA VAL A 80 9.79 27.46 28.74
C VAL A 80 9.77 28.48 27.61
N LEU A 81 8.61 29.12 27.41
CA LEU A 81 8.45 30.22 26.47
C LEU A 81 9.14 31.48 27.00
N ASP A 82 9.44 32.44 26.12
CA ASP A 82 10.07 33.72 26.51
C ASP A 82 9.24 34.52 27.52
N ASP A 83 7.91 34.39 27.50
CA ASP A 83 7.00 35.01 28.47
C ASP A 83 6.95 34.30 29.84
N GLY A 84 7.75 33.25 30.02
CA GLY A 84 7.85 32.47 31.26
C GLY A 84 6.83 31.34 31.39
N ARG A 85 5.87 31.20 30.47
CA ARG A 85 4.93 30.06 30.49
C ARG A 85 5.69 28.75 30.29
N ARG A 86 5.31 27.73 31.06
CA ARG A 86 5.90 26.39 31.00
C ARG A 86 4.96 25.44 30.27
N LEU A 87 5.49 24.73 29.28
CA LEU A 87 4.79 23.72 28.52
C LEU A 87 5.29 22.34 28.95
N GLU A 88 4.36 21.46 29.31
CA GLU A 88 4.66 20.05 29.55
C GLU A 88 5.01 19.38 28.22
N ALA A 89 6.24 18.87 28.14
CA ALA A 89 6.72 18.18 26.96
C ALA A 89 6.77 16.66 27.19
N ARG A 90 6.57 15.91 26.11
CA ARG A 90 6.54 14.45 26.08
C ARG A 90 7.56 13.96 25.08
N LEU A 91 8.19 12.83 25.37
CA LEU A 91 9.09 12.18 24.44
C LEU A 91 8.37 11.05 23.71
N ALA A 92 8.57 10.96 22.42
CA ALA A 92 8.05 9.88 21.60
C ALA A 92 9.13 9.32 20.69
N ALA A 93 9.02 8.03 20.39
CA ALA A 93 9.82 7.34 19.39
C ALA A 93 8.97 7.11 18.12
N ILE A 94 9.52 7.48 16.97
CA ILE A 94 9.05 7.05 15.66
C ILE A 94 9.81 5.80 15.25
N SER A 95 9.08 4.76 14.90
CA SER A 95 9.61 3.52 14.33
C SER A 95 8.75 3.06 13.16
N THR A 96 9.26 2.10 12.38
CA THR A 96 8.46 1.43 11.35
C THR A 96 7.48 0.45 11.99
N ARG A 97 6.23 0.44 11.52
CA ARG A 97 5.26 -0.62 11.78
C ARG A 97 5.73 -1.89 11.08
N PRO A 98 5.56 -3.07 11.71
CA PRO A 98 5.66 -4.31 10.97
C PRO A 98 4.60 -4.32 9.86
N ALA A 99 4.91 -4.93 8.72
CA ALA A 99 3.94 -5.10 7.65
C ALA A 99 2.71 -5.85 8.18
N ALA A 100 1.53 -5.28 8.02
CA ALA A 100 0.26 -5.94 8.34
C ALA A 100 -0.19 -6.81 7.16
N LEU A 101 -1.03 -7.82 7.39
CA LEU A 101 -1.69 -8.55 6.31
C LEU A 101 -2.96 -7.87 5.83
N THR A 102 -3.74 -7.33 6.76
CA THR A 102 -4.87 -6.47 6.40
C THR A 102 -4.33 -5.20 5.76
N ARG A 103 -4.73 -4.99 4.51
CA ARG A 103 -4.44 -3.81 3.73
C ARG A 103 -5.68 -2.94 3.64
N GLN A 104 -5.52 -1.66 3.91
CA GLN A 104 -6.54 -0.66 3.60
C GLN A 104 -6.06 0.15 2.41
N TRP A 105 -6.98 0.50 1.50
CA TRP A 105 -6.60 1.21 0.29
C TRP A 105 -5.81 2.50 0.58
N SER A 106 -6.27 3.27 1.56
CA SER A 106 -5.74 4.57 1.95
C SER A 106 -4.73 4.52 3.10
N GLU A 107 -4.18 3.33 3.43
CA GLU A 107 -3.24 3.22 4.53
C GLU A 107 -1.97 4.06 4.33
N ASP A 108 -1.37 4.51 5.44
CA ASP A 108 -0.15 5.32 5.42
C ASP A 108 1.02 4.55 4.76
N ALA A 109 1.44 5.01 3.57
CA ALA A 109 2.52 4.37 2.81
C ALA A 109 3.88 4.37 3.56
N ARG A 110 4.08 5.26 4.53
CA ARG A 110 5.31 5.32 5.33
C ARG A 110 5.37 4.22 6.39
N GLN A 111 4.21 3.66 6.76
CA GLN A 111 4.08 2.63 7.79
C GLN A 111 4.77 3.04 9.09
N LEU A 112 4.56 4.27 9.55
CA LEU A 112 5.21 4.77 10.77
C LEU A 112 4.32 4.58 11.99
N LYS A 113 4.93 4.23 13.12
CA LYS A 113 4.30 4.19 14.43
C LYS A 113 4.95 5.24 15.31
N LEU A 114 4.11 5.96 16.05
CA LEU A 114 4.53 6.80 17.15
C LEU A 114 4.30 6.04 18.47
N THR A 115 5.31 6.00 19.33
CA THR A 115 5.24 5.33 20.63
C THR A 115 5.65 6.31 21.72
N ALA A 116 4.75 6.61 22.67
CA ALA A 116 5.09 7.37 23.85
C ALA A 116 6.19 6.67 24.66
N LEU A 117 7.22 7.40 25.05
CA LEU A 117 8.26 6.90 25.95
C LEU A 117 7.97 7.36 27.38
N ARG A 118 8.11 6.44 28.34
CA ARG A 118 7.89 6.70 29.76
C ARG A 118 9.22 7.03 30.45
N PRO A 119 9.17 7.76 31.57
CA PRO A 119 10.33 7.92 32.44
C PRO A 119 11.01 6.59 32.76
N GLY A 120 12.34 6.56 32.68
CA GLY A 120 13.15 5.38 32.92
C GLY A 120 13.30 4.44 31.71
N ASP A 121 12.51 4.59 30.65
CA ASP A 121 12.62 3.78 29.43
C ASP A 121 13.99 3.98 28.75
N ILE A 122 14.40 2.96 28.00
CA ILE A 122 15.49 3.07 27.02
C ILE A 122 14.82 3.14 25.65
N PRO A 123 15.13 4.14 24.82
CA PRO A 123 14.60 4.23 23.47
C PRO A 123 14.82 2.96 22.65
N PRO A 124 13.84 2.54 21.84
CA PRO A 124 14.06 1.46 20.88
C PRO A 124 15.25 1.78 19.97
N ALA A 125 16.07 0.77 19.68
CA ALA A 125 17.15 0.92 18.71
C ALA A 125 16.58 1.34 17.35
N ASN A 126 17.33 2.17 16.61
CA ASN A 126 16.96 2.69 15.29
C ASN A 126 15.65 3.51 15.25
N SER A 127 15.18 4.00 16.40
CA SER A 127 14.04 4.92 16.45
C SER A 127 14.48 6.38 16.33
N ARG A 128 13.61 7.23 15.78
CA ARG A 128 13.79 8.69 15.78
C ARG A 128 13.03 9.28 16.96
N LEU A 129 13.66 10.17 17.72
CA LEU A 129 13.04 10.77 18.89
C LEU A 129 12.43 12.13 18.59
N LEU A 130 11.30 12.40 19.23
CA LEU A 130 10.60 13.67 19.16
C LEU A 130 10.25 14.17 20.56
N ILE A 131 10.49 15.45 20.80
CA ILE A 131 9.92 16.21 21.92
C ILE A 131 8.62 16.85 21.41
N LEU A 132 7.50 16.57 22.09
CA LEU A 132 6.16 17.02 21.71
C LEU A 132 5.53 17.82 22.83
N ALA A 133 4.97 18.99 22.53
CA ALA A 133 4.25 19.81 23.51
C ALA A 133 3.08 20.56 22.87
N PRO A 134 1.98 20.83 23.61
CA PRO A 134 0.93 21.72 23.13
C PRO A 134 1.48 23.14 22.97
N LEU A 135 1.10 23.83 21.89
CA LEU A 135 1.62 25.17 21.59
C LEU A 135 0.48 26.20 21.61
N PRO A 136 0.51 27.21 22.51
CA PRO A 136 -0.49 28.27 22.55
C PRO A 136 -0.60 29.06 21.24
N ALA A 137 -1.78 29.62 20.96
CA ALA A 137 -2.04 30.44 19.76
C ALA A 137 -1.29 31.79 19.77
N ASP A 138 -0.98 32.29 20.96
CA ASP A 138 -0.28 33.55 21.20
C ASP A 138 1.22 33.36 21.50
N ALA A 139 1.75 32.14 21.30
CA ALA A 139 3.16 31.85 21.58
C ALA A 139 4.09 32.62 20.62
N THR A 140 5.12 33.26 21.17
CA THR A 140 6.12 34.05 20.42
C THR A 140 7.51 33.95 21.07
N GLY A 141 8.53 34.50 20.41
CA GLY A 141 9.89 34.56 20.95
C GLY A 141 10.68 33.26 20.79
N SER A 142 11.64 33.06 21.68
CA SER A 142 12.45 31.85 21.82
C SER A 142 11.79 30.84 22.75
N ILE A 143 12.27 29.60 22.70
CA ILE A 143 11.83 28.51 23.59
C ILE A 143 13.07 27.92 24.25
N ARG A 144 13.09 27.87 25.59
CA ARG A 144 14.16 27.24 26.34
C ARG A 144 13.85 25.76 26.58
N PHE A 145 14.83 24.91 26.32
CA PHE A 145 14.80 23.47 26.61
C PHE A 145 16.12 23.07 27.28
N GLY A 146 16.09 22.82 28.59
CA GLY A 146 17.31 22.59 29.36
C GLY A 146 18.27 23.78 29.25
N ASP A 147 19.47 23.54 28.72
CA ASP A 147 20.49 24.55 28.43
C ASP A 147 20.38 25.14 27.01
N GLN A 148 19.50 24.61 26.16
CA GLN A 148 19.32 25.07 24.79
C GLN A 148 18.29 26.19 24.70
N VAL A 149 18.59 27.19 23.87
CA VAL A 149 17.65 28.21 23.42
C VAL A 149 17.31 27.92 21.97
N LEU A 150 16.04 27.60 21.72
CA LEU A 150 15.50 27.36 20.40
C LEU A 150 14.92 28.68 19.87
N THR A 151 15.12 28.96 18.59
CA THR A 151 14.58 30.11 17.87
C THR A 151 13.59 29.62 16.81
N PRO A 152 12.33 29.37 17.20
CA PRO A 152 11.37 28.73 16.32
C PRO A 152 11.04 29.59 15.10
N ILE A 153 10.70 28.92 14.01
CA ILE A 153 10.04 29.56 12.87
C ILE A 153 8.54 29.54 13.17
N TRP A 154 8.02 30.67 13.62
CA TRP A 154 6.62 30.80 13.97
C TRP A 154 5.73 30.81 12.73
N LEU A 155 4.71 29.93 12.72
CA LEU A 155 3.75 29.82 11.63
C LEU A 155 2.36 30.14 12.15
N ASP A 156 1.67 31.05 11.46
CA ASP A 156 0.28 31.37 11.74
C ASP A 156 -0.61 30.33 11.05
N VAL A 157 -1.35 29.57 11.85
CA VAL A 157 -2.32 28.61 11.36
C VAL A 157 -3.65 29.35 11.21
N PRO A 158 -4.27 29.36 10.01
CA PRO A 158 -5.56 29.98 9.85
C PRO A 158 -6.57 29.32 10.79
N ALA A 159 -7.49 30.11 11.34
CA ALA A 159 -8.71 29.54 11.89
C ALA A 159 -9.40 28.72 10.77
N PRO A 160 -10.03 27.57 11.08
CA PRO A 160 -10.74 26.80 10.07
C PRO A 160 -11.68 27.74 9.29
N THR A 161 -11.54 27.75 7.97
CA THR A 161 -12.29 28.64 7.05
C THR A 161 -13.80 28.49 7.22
N THR A 162 -14.25 27.32 7.68
CA THR A 162 -15.59 27.07 8.18
C THR A 162 -15.70 27.53 9.64
N THR A 163 -16.17 28.76 9.85
CA THR A 163 -16.59 29.22 11.17
C THR A 163 -17.62 28.23 11.76
N PRO A 164 -17.47 27.77 13.02
CA PRO A 164 -18.07 26.54 13.51
C PRO A 164 -19.36 26.82 14.28
N ALA A 165 -20.51 26.36 13.75
CA ALA A 165 -21.73 26.13 14.55
C ALA A 165 -22.72 25.14 13.91
N ALA A 166 -22.76 25.00 12.57
CA ALA A 166 -23.82 24.23 11.91
C ALA A 166 -23.36 23.00 11.10
N GLY A 167 -22.06 22.84 10.84
CA GLY A 167 -21.54 21.68 10.10
C GLY A 167 -21.32 20.47 11.00
N THR A 168 -21.91 19.32 10.66
CA THR A 168 -21.59 18.05 11.32
C THR A 168 -20.11 17.74 11.11
N PRO A 169 -19.34 17.41 12.17
CA PRO A 169 -17.94 17.01 12.00
C PRO A 169 -17.86 15.74 11.16
N MET A 170 -16.91 15.72 10.23
CA MET A 170 -16.62 14.53 9.45
C MET A 170 -16.25 13.38 10.40
N PRO A 171 -16.85 12.18 10.27
CA PRO A 171 -16.48 11.05 11.10
C PRO A 171 -15.10 10.52 10.68
N MET A 172 -14.21 10.28 11.65
CA MET A 172 -12.91 9.65 11.42
C MET A 172 -13.07 8.13 11.33
N THR A 173 -13.58 7.66 10.19
CA THR A 173 -13.85 6.24 9.93
C THR A 173 -12.90 5.66 8.89
N ALA A 174 -12.60 4.36 9.02
CA ALA A 174 -11.85 3.62 8.02
C ALA A 174 -12.75 3.35 6.81
N ARG A 175 -12.48 4.02 5.69
CA ARG A 175 -13.12 3.84 4.39
C ARG A 175 -12.08 4.07 3.29
N ASP A 176 -12.28 3.46 2.12
CA ASP A 176 -11.33 3.57 1.01
C ASP A 176 -11.23 5.00 0.45
N ASP A 177 -12.27 5.82 0.59
CA ASP A 177 -12.30 7.23 0.20
C ASP A 177 -11.81 8.20 1.28
N ARG A 178 -11.33 7.68 2.41
CA ARG A 178 -10.92 8.45 3.58
C ARG A 178 -9.47 8.17 3.97
N PRO A 179 -8.71 9.14 4.50
CA PRO A 179 -7.35 8.88 4.95
C PRO A 179 -7.30 7.85 6.08
N ASP A 180 -6.16 7.21 6.32
CA ASP A 180 -6.00 6.24 7.41
C ASP A 180 -6.43 6.82 8.77
N ALA A 181 -7.55 6.33 9.31
CA ALA A 181 -8.10 6.78 10.60
C ALA A 181 -7.23 6.38 11.79
N ALA A 182 -6.42 5.33 11.65
CA ALA A 182 -5.55 4.83 12.72
C ALA A 182 -4.16 5.49 12.70
N SER A 183 -3.75 6.13 11.59
CA SER A 183 -2.44 6.78 11.49
C SER A 183 -2.51 8.27 11.88
N PRO A 184 -1.86 8.70 12.98
CA PRO A 184 -1.75 10.13 13.30
C PRO A 184 -0.92 10.91 12.28
N PHE A 185 -0.13 10.22 11.44
CA PHE A 185 0.64 10.83 10.36
C PHE A 185 -0.23 11.21 9.15
N GLU A 186 -1.47 10.74 9.08
CA GLU A 186 -2.43 11.05 8.01
C GLU A 186 -3.50 12.07 8.42
N TYR A 187 -3.47 12.53 9.68
CA TYR A 187 -4.46 13.48 10.20
C TYR A 187 -4.47 14.82 9.46
N TRP A 188 -3.32 15.30 8.99
CA TRP A 188 -3.27 16.51 8.16
C TRP A 188 -4.15 16.37 6.90
N ARG A 189 -4.20 15.18 6.29
CA ARG A 189 -5.03 14.92 5.10
C ARG A 189 -6.51 14.95 5.46
N TRP A 190 -6.89 14.49 6.66
CA TRP A 190 -8.26 14.64 7.15
C TRP A 190 -8.67 16.12 7.27
N VAL A 191 -7.77 16.98 7.75
CA VAL A 191 -8.02 18.43 7.83
C VAL A 191 -8.18 19.05 6.44
N LEU A 192 -7.30 18.70 5.50
CA LEU A 192 -7.40 19.20 4.12
C LEU A 192 -8.62 18.68 3.38
N LEU A 193 -9.01 17.42 3.59
CA LEU A 193 -10.20 16.83 2.98
C LEU A 193 -11.46 17.50 3.50
N ALA A 194 -11.55 17.75 4.81
CA ALA A 194 -12.68 18.47 5.39
C ALA A 194 -12.79 19.90 4.84
N ASP A 195 -11.66 20.63 4.74
CA ASP A 195 -11.61 21.96 4.12
C ASP A 195 -12.07 21.91 2.65
N ARG A 196 -11.63 20.91 1.87
CA ARG A 196 -12.08 20.71 0.47
C ARG A 196 -13.58 20.46 0.36
N LEU A 197 -14.15 19.70 1.29
CA LEU A 197 -15.57 19.34 1.30
C LEU A 197 -16.45 20.39 1.99
N GLY A 198 -15.87 21.46 2.55
CA GLY A 198 -16.60 22.45 3.35
C GLY A 198 -17.15 21.88 4.66
N GLU A 199 -16.57 20.79 5.15
CA GLU A 199 -16.94 20.11 6.39
C GLU A 199 -16.03 20.53 7.55
N ARG A 200 -16.45 20.26 8.78
CA ARG A 200 -15.57 20.44 9.94
C ARG A 200 -14.63 19.23 10.06
N PRO A 201 -13.31 19.43 10.23
CA PRO A 201 -12.38 18.32 10.39
C PRO A 201 -12.72 17.47 11.62
N PRO A 202 -12.45 16.15 11.58
CA PRO A 202 -12.62 15.30 12.75
C PRO A 202 -11.74 15.78 13.89
N GLU A 203 -12.16 15.57 15.13
CA GLU A 203 -11.25 15.74 16.26
C GLU A 203 -10.15 14.67 16.22
N ALA A 204 -8.90 15.07 16.49
CA ALA A 204 -7.76 14.16 16.63
C ALA A 204 -7.86 13.31 17.91
N ASN A 205 -8.86 12.44 18.00
CA ASN A 205 -9.20 11.65 19.18
C ASN A 205 -8.43 10.32 19.23
N TYR A 206 -7.12 10.38 18.96
CA TYR A 206 -6.23 9.23 19.15
C TYR A 206 -6.10 8.90 20.64
N PRO A 207 -6.07 7.61 21.05
CA PRO A 207 -5.93 7.23 22.46
C PRO A 207 -4.65 7.80 23.10
N ASP A 208 -3.53 7.76 22.36
CA ASP A 208 -2.23 8.22 22.83
C ASP A 208 -2.11 9.76 22.75
N PRO A 209 -1.84 10.46 23.86
CA PRO A 209 -1.57 11.90 23.85
C PRO A 209 -0.46 12.34 22.89
N VAL A 210 0.62 11.55 22.71
CA VAL A 210 1.69 11.95 21.78
C VAL A 210 1.21 11.86 20.32
N ALA A 211 0.33 10.90 20.01
CA ALA A 211 -0.30 10.78 18.70
C ALA A 211 -1.20 11.99 18.40
N ARG A 212 -1.95 12.47 19.41
CA ARG A 212 -2.76 13.70 19.27
C ARG A 212 -1.91 14.94 19.05
N LEU A 213 -0.80 15.09 19.78
CA LEU A 213 0.12 16.21 19.60
C LEU A 213 0.77 16.18 18.21
N TRP A 214 1.25 15.02 17.78
CA TRP A 214 1.84 14.85 16.45
C TRP A 214 0.84 15.17 15.32
N ALA A 215 -0.36 14.60 15.39
CA ALA A 215 -1.43 14.86 14.43
C ALA A 215 -1.72 16.36 14.28
N ARG A 216 -1.83 17.08 15.39
CA ARG A 216 -2.06 18.55 15.40
C ARG A 216 -0.86 19.32 14.85
N HIS A 217 0.36 18.91 15.16
CA HIS A 217 1.57 19.54 14.65
C HIS A 217 1.62 19.48 13.12
N GLU A 218 1.53 18.27 12.55
CA GLU A 218 1.55 18.05 11.10
C GLU A 218 0.40 18.79 10.40
N ALA A 219 -0.82 18.71 10.94
CA ALA A 219 -1.95 19.45 10.38
C ALA A 219 -1.73 20.97 10.42
N GLY A 220 -1.08 21.49 11.47
CA GLY A 220 -0.71 22.89 11.59
C GLY A 220 0.31 23.33 10.55
N LEU A 221 1.33 22.50 10.26
CA LEU A 221 2.32 22.76 9.21
C LEU A 221 1.66 22.86 7.84
N TRP A 222 0.82 21.87 7.48
CA TRP A 222 0.11 21.86 6.20
C TRP A 222 -0.85 23.04 6.05
N SER A 223 -1.63 23.34 7.10
CA SER A 223 -2.59 24.44 7.09
C SER A 223 -1.89 25.78 6.93
N ALA A 224 -0.79 26.03 7.66
CA ALA A 224 -0.01 27.26 7.52
C ALA A 224 0.66 27.37 6.14
N GLY A 225 1.26 26.27 5.65
CA GLY A 225 1.92 26.23 4.35
C GLY A 225 0.96 26.53 3.19
N LEU A 226 -0.21 25.88 3.17
CA LEU A 226 -1.22 26.12 2.14
C LEU A 226 -1.89 27.49 2.29
N ALA A 227 -2.12 27.99 3.51
CA ALA A 227 -2.69 29.33 3.72
C ALA A 227 -1.79 30.43 3.16
N ARG A 228 -0.46 30.27 3.34
CA ARG A 228 0.54 31.18 2.78
C ARG A 228 0.43 31.27 1.26
N LEU A 229 0.19 30.15 0.58
CA LEU A 229 -0.01 30.07 -0.87
C LEU A 229 -1.39 30.59 -1.31
N ALA A 230 -2.43 30.27 -0.54
CA ALA A 230 -3.82 30.60 -0.86
C ALA A 230 -4.10 32.10 -0.84
N GLY A 231 -3.41 32.87 0.02
CA GLY A 231 -3.55 34.33 0.09
C GLY A 231 -3.37 35.03 -1.27
N PRO A 232 -2.21 34.88 -1.94
CA PRO A 232 -1.98 35.47 -3.26
C PRO A 232 -2.46 34.60 -4.43
N HIS A 233 -2.47 33.27 -4.30
CA HIS A 233 -2.74 32.34 -5.41
C HIS A 233 -3.67 31.20 -5.00
N PRO A 234 -4.98 31.47 -4.79
CA PRO A 234 -5.94 30.46 -4.32
C PRO A 234 -6.09 29.27 -5.28
N GLY A 235 -5.98 29.49 -6.59
CA GLY A 235 -6.05 28.42 -7.59
C GLY A 235 -4.93 27.38 -7.46
N ILE A 236 -3.70 27.82 -7.18
CA ILE A 236 -2.54 26.92 -7.01
C ILE A 236 -2.68 26.15 -5.69
N ALA A 237 -3.08 26.82 -4.61
CA ALA A 237 -3.35 26.15 -3.33
C ALA A 237 -4.46 25.08 -3.47
N ASN A 238 -5.52 25.38 -4.24
CA ASN A 238 -6.58 24.42 -4.54
C ASN A 238 -6.07 23.23 -5.37
N ALA A 239 -5.27 23.46 -6.41
CA ALA A 239 -4.68 22.39 -7.20
C ALA A 239 -3.79 21.45 -6.34
N CYS A 240 -2.95 22.02 -5.46
CA CYS A 240 -2.17 21.23 -4.51
C CYS A 240 -3.07 20.44 -3.55
N ARG A 241 -4.10 21.08 -2.97
CA ARG A 241 -5.03 20.42 -2.04
C ARG A 241 -5.79 19.28 -2.72
N ASP A 242 -6.24 19.49 -3.95
CA ASP A 242 -6.95 18.48 -4.73
C ASP A 242 -6.04 17.25 -4.94
N LEU A 243 -4.81 17.45 -5.42
CA LEU A 243 -3.84 16.34 -5.57
C LEU A 243 -3.57 15.57 -4.27
N LEU A 244 -3.65 16.23 -3.11
CA LEU A 244 -3.44 15.62 -1.79
C LEU A 244 -4.69 14.93 -1.22
N THR A 245 -5.89 15.18 -1.76
CA THR A 245 -7.17 14.75 -1.16
C THR A 245 -8.22 14.25 -2.17
N GLN A 246 -7.83 14.03 -3.42
CA GLN A 246 -8.72 13.62 -4.49
C GLN A 246 -9.34 12.24 -4.26
N THR A 247 -10.59 12.08 -4.68
CA THR A 247 -11.33 10.82 -4.66
C THR A 247 -11.85 10.52 -6.07
N CYS A 248 -12.11 9.24 -6.34
CA CYS A 248 -12.72 8.74 -7.56
C CYS A 248 -13.82 7.73 -7.21
N SER A 249 -14.64 7.38 -8.19
CA SER A 249 -15.65 6.34 -8.06
C SER A 249 -15.42 5.15 -8.98
N ASP A 250 -15.87 3.99 -8.52
CA ASP A 250 -15.95 2.73 -9.25
C ASP A 250 -17.38 2.20 -9.12
N GLY A 251 -18.25 2.61 -10.03
CA GLY A 251 -19.70 2.47 -9.85
C GLY A 251 -20.17 3.27 -8.64
N ASP A 252 -20.76 2.59 -7.66
CA ASP A 252 -21.25 3.17 -6.41
C ASP A 252 -20.17 3.24 -5.30
N HIS A 253 -18.95 2.77 -5.56
CA HIS A 253 -17.87 2.73 -4.58
C HIS A 253 -16.91 3.91 -4.74
N ASP A 254 -16.86 4.80 -3.76
CA ASP A 254 -15.87 5.88 -3.72
C ASP A 254 -14.55 5.39 -3.11
N PHE A 255 -13.44 5.85 -3.68
CA PHE A 255 -12.10 5.52 -3.19
C PHE A 255 -11.11 6.69 -3.35
N ALA A 256 -10.04 6.65 -2.57
CA ALA A 256 -8.97 7.63 -2.57
C ALA A 256 -8.15 7.57 -3.86
N ALA A 257 -7.86 8.72 -4.45
CA ALA A 257 -7.04 8.83 -5.66
C ALA A 257 -5.93 9.87 -5.55
N TRP A 258 -5.62 10.34 -4.34
CA TRP A 258 -4.57 11.31 -4.07
C TRP A 258 -3.15 10.77 -4.29
N ILE A 259 -2.17 11.67 -4.22
CA ILE A 259 -0.75 11.32 -4.17
C ILE A 259 -0.45 10.62 -2.84
N ALA A 260 0.17 9.44 -2.92
CA ALA A 260 0.57 8.65 -1.75
C ALA A 260 2.10 8.48 -1.61
N ASP A 261 2.90 9.04 -2.53
CA ASP A 261 4.36 8.98 -2.45
C ASP A 261 4.88 9.93 -1.35
N PRO A 262 5.51 9.40 -0.27
CA PRO A 262 6.02 10.22 0.81
C PRO A 262 7.07 11.25 0.38
N ALA A 263 7.85 10.97 -0.66
CA ALA A 263 8.88 11.89 -1.15
C ALA A 263 8.24 13.13 -1.79
N LEU A 264 7.27 12.93 -2.68
CA LEU A 264 6.55 14.03 -3.34
C LEU A 264 5.75 14.88 -2.34
N ILE A 265 5.15 14.24 -1.34
CA ILE A 265 4.41 14.91 -0.27
C ILE A 265 5.37 15.77 0.58
N SER A 266 6.54 15.22 0.93
CA SER A 266 7.55 15.95 1.72
C SER A 266 8.15 17.11 0.94
N GLU A 267 8.43 16.93 -0.35
CA GLU A 267 8.95 17.98 -1.24
C GLU A 267 8.01 19.20 -1.26
N LEU A 268 6.71 18.99 -1.42
CA LEU A 268 5.74 20.08 -1.41
C LEU A 268 5.71 20.77 -0.04
N LEU A 269 5.66 20.01 1.06
CA LEU A 269 5.62 20.61 2.39
C LEU A 269 6.87 21.46 2.67
N GLU A 270 8.05 20.95 2.34
CA GLU A 270 9.31 21.69 2.45
C GLU A 270 9.28 23.00 1.65
N LEU A 271 8.79 22.94 0.40
CA LEU A 271 8.62 24.12 -0.44
C LEU A 271 7.69 25.16 0.20
N LEU A 272 6.54 24.73 0.73
CA LEU A 272 5.55 25.63 1.33
C LEU A 272 6.07 26.29 2.62
N LEU A 273 6.87 25.55 3.39
CA LEU A 273 7.42 26.01 4.68
C LEU A 273 8.70 26.85 4.54
N ASP A 274 9.34 26.90 3.37
CA ASP A 274 10.57 27.66 3.14
C ASP A 274 10.34 29.18 3.28
N GLN A 275 10.69 29.72 4.45
CA GLN A 275 10.55 31.15 4.76
C GLN A 275 11.61 32.03 4.07
N THR A 276 12.62 31.44 3.44
CA THR A 276 13.68 32.19 2.77
C THR A 276 13.30 32.60 1.34
N ARG A 277 12.30 31.94 0.75
CA ARG A 277 11.80 32.25 -0.59
C ARG A 277 10.66 33.26 -0.54
N ASP A 278 10.65 34.15 -1.54
CA ASP A 278 9.50 35.00 -1.80
C ASP A 278 8.29 34.16 -2.26
N ILE A 279 7.09 34.70 -2.05
CA ILE A 279 5.84 33.97 -2.32
C ILE A 279 5.61 33.72 -3.81
N GLY A 280 6.11 34.59 -4.69
CA GLY A 280 5.99 34.42 -6.14
C GLY A 280 6.82 33.24 -6.64
N ARG A 281 8.00 33.01 -6.05
CA ARG A 281 8.83 31.84 -6.33
C ARG A 281 8.18 30.57 -5.81
N ILE A 282 7.68 30.57 -4.57
CA ILE A 282 6.96 29.42 -4.00
C ILE A 282 5.77 29.04 -4.88
N SER A 283 5.02 30.03 -5.36
CA SER A 283 3.83 29.81 -6.19
C SER A 283 4.18 29.19 -7.54
N ARG A 284 5.25 29.65 -8.20
CA ARG A 284 5.74 29.03 -9.43
C ARG A 284 6.26 27.62 -9.21
N ASP A 285 7.03 27.40 -8.15
CA ASP A 285 7.59 26.09 -7.82
C ASP A 285 6.45 25.11 -7.45
N ALA A 286 5.40 25.56 -6.76
CA ALA A 286 4.23 24.76 -6.38
C ALA A 286 3.36 24.40 -7.59
N LEU A 287 3.19 25.35 -8.54
CA LEU A 287 2.53 25.07 -9.82
C LEU A 287 3.34 24.08 -10.66
N ALA A 288 4.67 24.26 -10.74
CA ALA A 288 5.54 23.33 -11.44
C ALA A 288 5.51 21.93 -10.79
N TRP A 289 5.44 21.87 -9.47
CA TRP A 289 5.22 20.62 -8.74
C TRP A 289 3.88 20.00 -9.13
N SER A 290 2.76 20.74 -9.10
CA SER A 290 1.44 20.19 -9.43
C SER A 290 1.35 19.71 -10.89
N ASP A 291 1.93 20.45 -11.82
CA ASP A 291 1.94 20.10 -13.26
C ASP A 291 2.87 18.91 -13.55
N GLY A 292 3.90 18.72 -12.72
CA GLY A 292 4.84 17.61 -12.81
C GLY A 292 4.25 16.27 -12.38
N ILE A 293 3.20 16.26 -11.56
CA ILE A 293 2.57 15.04 -11.06
C ILE A 293 1.81 14.32 -12.19
N ASP A 294 1.87 12.99 -12.21
CA ASP A 294 0.91 12.19 -12.96
C ASP A 294 -0.28 11.84 -12.06
N PRO A 295 -1.43 12.50 -12.20
CA PRO A 295 -2.58 12.12 -11.40
C PRO A 295 -3.09 10.74 -11.82
N ILE A 296 -2.84 10.30 -13.05
CA ILE A 296 -3.36 9.03 -13.58
C ILE A 296 -2.48 7.87 -13.13
N PHE A 297 -3.14 6.78 -12.76
CA PHE A 297 -2.46 5.54 -12.38
C PHE A 297 -3.31 4.34 -12.81
N LEU A 298 -2.66 3.18 -12.91
CA LEU A 298 -3.24 1.98 -13.47
C LEU A 298 -2.61 0.73 -12.86
N TRP A 299 -3.36 -0.37 -12.87
CA TRP A 299 -2.88 -1.69 -12.46
C TRP A 299 -3.60 -2.78 -13.25
N PRO A 300 -2.94 -3.93 -13.49
CA PRO A 300 -3.58 -5.08 -14.11
C PRO A 300 -4.54 -5.76 -13.12
N GLU A 301 -5.73 -6.13 -13.57
CA GLU A 301 -6.74 -6.85 -12.79
C GLU A 301 -6.85 -8.33 -13.20
N ASP A 302 -6.52 -8.65 -14.45
CA ASP A 302 -6.59 -10.00 -15.00
C ASP A 302 -5.51 -10.19 -16.08
N ASP A 303 -4.81 -11.31 -16.02
CA ASP A 303 -3.74 -11.73 -16.92
C ASP A 303 -4.15 -12.89 -17.84
N GLY A 304 -5.45 -13.08 -18.05
CA GLY A 304 -6.01 -14.12 -18.92
C GLY A 304 -5.33 -14.32 -20.29
N ALA A 305 -5.42 -15.55 -20.79
CA ALA A 305 -4.70 -16.03 -21.98
C ALA A 305 -5.12 -15.33 -23.29
N ALA A 306 -6.41 -15.04 -23.47
CA ALA A 306 -6.93 -14.37 -24.68
C ALA A 306 -7.16 -12.87 -24.47
N TYR A 307 -7.53 -12.49 -23.24
CA TYR A 307 -7.81 -11.12 -22.87
C TYR A 307 -7.17 -10.82 -21.53
N VAL A 308 -6.67 -9.60 -21.40
CA VAL A 308 -6.26 -9.03 -20.12
C VAL A 308 -7.25 -7.97 -19.69
N ARG A 309 -7.25 -7.65 -18.40
CA ARG A 309 -8.03 -6.55 -17.84
C ARG A 309 -7.10 -5.57 -17.16
N LEU A 310 -7.30 -4.29 -17.46
CA LEU A 310 -6.55 -3.19 -16.89
C LEU A 310 -7.51 -2.20 -16.22
N ALA A 311 -7.23 -1.86 -14.97
CA ALA A 311 -7.86 -0.73 -14.31
C ALA A 311 -7.06 0.54 -14.60
N ILE A 312 -7.74 1.60 -15.03
CA ILE A 312 -7.16 2.92 -15.26
C ILE A 312 -7.97 3.92 -14.44
N VAL A 313 -7.32 4.66 -13.55
CA VAL A 313 -7.97 5.68 -12.72
C VAL A 313 -7.65 7.05 -13.27
N ASN A 314 -8.70 7.82 -13.56
CA ASN A 314 -8.59 9.22 -13.95
C ASN A 314 -9.13 10.10 -12.82
N PRO A 315 -8.26 10.67 -11.97
CA PRO A 315 -8.70 11.61 -10.94
C PRO A 315 -9.12 12.96 -11.51
N GLY A 316 -8.69 13.28 -12.73
CA GLY A 316 -8.91 14.55 -13.38
C GLY A 316 -10.38 14.95 -13.48
N PRO A 317 -10.67 16.26 -13.57
CA PRO A 317 -12.02 16.78 -13.72
C PRO A 317 -12.61 16.55 -15.12
N GLU A 318 -11.79 16.18 -16.10
CA GLU A 318 -12.18 15.95 -17.49
C GLU A 318 -11.92 14.51 -17.90
N PRO A 319 -12.76 13.92 -18.78
CA PRO A 319 -12.48 12.63 -19.39
C PRO A 319 -11.13 12.64 -20.10
N THR A 320 -10.44 11.51 -20.10
CA THR A 320 -9.14 11.36 -20.76
C THR A 320 -9.12 10.11 -21.60
N THR A 321 -8.51 10.17 -22.79
CA THR A 321 -8.31 9.00 -23.65
C THR A 321 -7.01 8.28 -23.30
N ALA A 322 -7.11 6.99 -23.00
CA ALA A 322 -5.98 6.07 -22.92
C ALA A 322 -5.79 5.33 -24.24
N GLN A 323 -4.59 5.38 -24.79
CA GLN A 323 -4.20 4.64 -25.99
C GLN A 323 -3.36 3.43 -25.61
N MET A 324 -3.81 2.24 -25.97
CA MET A 324 -3.21 0.97 -25.57
C MET A 324 -2.65 0.24 -26.79
N GLN A 325 -1.39 -0.20 -26.68
CA GLN A 325 -0.70 -0.86 -27.78
C GLN A 325 0.21 -1.96 -27.25
N TRP A 326 0.11 -3.17 -27.82
CA TRP A 326 1.01 -4.26 -27.50
C TRP A 326 2.38 -4.03 -28.14
N ASP A 327 3.45 -4.44 -27.47
CA ASP A 327 4.82 -4.27 -27.98
C ASP A 327 5.04 -4.93 -29.35
N ARG A 328 4.37 -6.07 -29.60
CA ARG A 328 4.46 -6.82 -30.87
C ARG A 328 3.63 -6.21 -32.00
N GLU A 329 2.75 -5.27 -31.70
CA GLU A 329 1.81 -4.64 -32.65
C GLU A 329 2.03 -3.13 -32.73
N ARG A 330 3.27 -2.66 -32.54
CA ARG A 330 3.59 -1.22 -32.57
C ARG A 330 3.29 -0.52 -33.90
N ASP A 331 3.18 -1.29 -34.98
CA ASP A 331 2.82 -0.77 -36.31
C ASP A 331 1.29 -0.69 -36.53
N GLN A 332 0.48 -1.24 -35.62
CA GLN A 332 -0.98 -1.19 -35.70
C GLN A 332 -1.54 0.03 -34.95
N ALA A 333 -2.76 0.46 -35.32
CA ALA A 333 -3.44 1.54 -34.62
C ALA A 333 -3.71 1.15 -33.15
N PRO A 334 -3.42 2.03 -32.17
CA PRO A 334 -3.65 1.73 -30.77
C PRO A 334 -5.15 1.63 -30.46
N LEU A 335 -5.51 0.75 -29.52
CA LEU A 335 -6.85 0.71 -28.95
C LEU A 335 -7.06 1.97 -28.11
N ALA A 336 -8.06 2.78 -28.46
CA ALA A 336 -8.45 3.95 -27.67
C ALA A 336 -9.58 3.58 -26.68
N TYR A 337 -9.46 4.05 -25.45
CA TYR A 337 -10.48 3.93 -24.41
C TYR A 337 -10.62 5.25 -23.67
N GLU A 338 -11.84 5.75 -23.56
CA GLU A 338 -12.13 6.95 -22.78
C GLU A 338 -12.35 6.56 -21.31
N VAL A 339 -11.55 7.15 -20.43
CA VAL A 339 -11.71 7.05 -18.97
C VAL A 339 -12.45 8.31 -18.53
N ALA A 340 -13.65 8.13 -17.97
CA ALA A 340 -14.44 9.26 -17.49
C ALA A 340 -13.71 10.04 -16.37
N ALA A 341 -14.16 11.27 -16.15
CA ALA A 341 -13.62 12.12 -15.09
C ALA A 341 -13.92 11.53 -13.72
N ARG A 342 -12.95 11.61 -12.78
CA ARG A 342 -13.08 11.17 -11.39
C ARG A 342 -13.55 9.72 -11.24
N SER A 343 -13.13 8.83 -12.13
CA SER A 343 -13.59 7.44 -12.12
C SER A 343 -12.48 6.43 -12.39
N LEU A 344 -12.77 5.19 -12.06
CA LEU A 344 -12.04 4.01 -12.51
C LEU A 344 -12.68 3.45 -13.79
N GLY A 345 -11.89 3.30 -14.85
CA GLY A 345 -12.26 2.53 -16.03
C GLY A 345 -11.61 1.14 -16.01
N SER A 346 -12.41 0.08 -16.16
CA SER A 346 -11.91 -1.29 -16.33
C SER A 346 -12.01 -1.68 -17.80
N VAL A 347 -10.87 -1.77 -18.48
CA VAL A 347 -10.80 -2.07 -19.91
C VAL A 347 -10.35 -3.51 -20.13
N ARG A 348 -11.11 -4.22 -20.98
CA ARG A 348 -10.77 -5.57 -21.46
C ARG A 348 -10.05 -5.45 -22.79
N ILE A 349 -8.82 -5.96 -22.86
CA ILE A 349 -7.92 -5.81 -24.01
C ILE A 349 -7.63 -7.19 -24.56
N ARG A 350 -7.91 -7.41 -25.85
CA ARG A 350 -7.53 -8.64 -26.54
C ARG A 350 -6.02 -8.67 -26.67
N ARG A 351 -5.40 -9.81 -26.32
CA ARG A 351 -3.98 -10.00 -26.61
C ARG A 351 -3.77 -10.33 -28.09
N PRO A 352 -2.63 -9.99 -28.72
CA PRO A 352 -2.35 -10.25 -30.13
C PRO A 352 -2.52 -11.72 -30.51
N ASP A 353 -2.73 -12.05 -31.78
CA ASP A 353 -2.68 -13.45 -32.19
C ASP A 353 -1.21 -13.93 -32.15
N LEU A 354 -0.98 -15.16 -31.68
CA LEU A 354 0.36 -15.74 -31.66
C LEU A 354 0.79 -16.09 -33.09
N PRO A 355 2.06 -15.87 -33.48
CA PRO A 355 2.55 -16.28 -34.79
C PRO A 355 2.38 -17.80 -34.97
N GLU A 356 2.03 -18.23 -36.18
CA GLU A 356 1.96 -19.66 -36.50
C GLU A 356 3.33 -20.30 -36.24
N ARG A 357 3.35 -21.41 -35.49
CA ARG A 357 4.59 -22.15 -35.24
C ARG A 357 5.15 -22.64 -36.57
N GLY A 358 6.33 -22.16 -36.94
CA GLY A 358 7.08 -22.69 -38.06
C GLY A 358 7.44 -24.17 -37.83
N PRO A 359 7.61 -24.98 -38.90
CA PRO A 359 7.82 -26.42 -38.78
C PRO A 359 9.13 -26.83 -38.10
N VAL A 360 10.07 -25.90 -37.83
CA VAL A 360 11.41 -26.19 -37.31
C VAL A 360 11.95 -25.05 -36.41
N ASP A 361 11.14 -24.53 -35.47
CA ASP A 361 11.68 -23.57 -34.50
C ASP A 361 11.97 -24.23 -33.14
N THR A 362 13.26 -24.26 -32.80
CA THR A 362 13.78 -24.44 -31.43
C THR A 362 13.60 -23.19 -30.56
N GLN A 363 12.85 -22.18 -31.04
CA GLN A 363 12.51 -21.00 -30.26
C GLN A 363 11.49 -21.33 -29.17
N ALA A 364 11.60 -20.62 -28.05
CA ALA A 364 10.65 -20.71 -26.94
C ALA A 364 9.22 -20.45 -27.42
N ASP A 365 8.27 -21.22 -26.89
CA ASP A 365 6.86 -21.06 -27.24
C ASP A 365 6.39 -19.64 -26.86
N PRO A 366 5.95 -18.79 -27.81
CA PRO A 366 5.59 -17.41 -27.50
C PRO A 366 4.39 -17.30 -26.53
N ALA A 367 3.60 -18.37 -26.34
CA ALA A 367 2.56 -18.43 -25.31
C ALA A 367 3.11 -18.48 -23.87
N THR A 368 4.39 -18.84 -23.71
CA THR A 368 5.07 -19.02 -22.42
C THR A 368 5.89 -17.79 -21.99
N GLU A 369 5.93 -16.75 -22.83
CA GLU A 369 6.64 -15.50 -22.54
C GLU A 369 5.69 -14.41 -22.00
N PRO A 370 6.15 -13.56 -21.05
CA PRO A 370 5.39 -12.38 -20.63
C PRO A 370 5.20 -11.39 -21.78
N GLU A 371 4.03 -10.76 -21.84
CA GLU A 371 3.71 -9.75 -22.87
C GLU A 371 3.64 -8.35 -22.24
N THR A 372 4.13 -7.36 -22.98
CA THR A 372 4.13 -5.95 -22.53
C THR A 372 3.08 -5.16 -23.31
N LEU A 373 2.25 -4.43 -22.57
CA LEU A 373 1.31 -3.42 -23.06
C LEU A 373 1.84 -2.03 -22.73
N PHE A 374 1.84 -1.14 -23.72
CA PHE A 374 2.10 0.28 -23.55
C PHE A 374 0.78 1.03 -23.51
N VAL A 375 0.61 1.87 -22.48
CA VAL A 375 -0.58 2.69 -22.27
C VAL A 375 -0.15 4.14 -22.29
N THR A 376 -0.52 4.88 -23.34
CA THR A 376 -0.23 6.30 -23.47
C THR A 376 -1.44 7.13 -23.04
N ILE A 377 -1.24 8.01 -22.06
CA ILE A 377 -2.28 8.88 -21.52
C ILE A 377 -1.69 10.28 -21.35
N ASN A 378 -2.33 11.31 -21.91
CA ASN A 378 -1.83 12.70 -21.88
C ASN A 378 -0.34 12.83 -22.32
N GLY A 379 0.07 12.04 -23.31
CA GLY A 379 1.44 12.02 -23.83
C GLY A 379 2.46 11.30 -22.94
N ARG A 380 2.04 10.69 -21.82
CA ARG A 380 2.89 9.87 -20.95
C ARG A 380 2.67 8.40 -21.22
N GLU A 381 3.76 7.65 -21.44
CA GLU A 381 3.72 6.21 -21.71
C GLU A 381 3.91 5.42 -20.41
N HIS A 382 2.97 4.52 -20.11
CA HIS A 382 3.03 3.58 -19.00
C HIS A 382 3.24 2.17 -19.54
N ARG A 383 4.29 1.49 -19.09
CA ARG A 383 4.54 0.08 -19.39
C ARG A 383 3.84 -0.82 -18.37
N VAL A 384 3.05 -1.78 -18.85
CA VAL A 384 2.40 -2.84 -18.05
C VAL A 384 2.83 -4.19 -18.59
N THR A 385 3.33 -5.06 -17.71
CA THR A 385 3.72 -6.43 -18.08
C THR A 385 2.69 -7.40 -17.55
N PHE A 386 2.18 -8.27 -18.42
CA PHE A 386 1.28 -9.36 -18.06
C PHE A 386 2.02 -10.69 -18.05
N ALA A 387 1.55 -11.61 -17.21
CA ALA A 387 2.08 -12.97 -17.18
C ALA A 387 1.92 -13.67 -18.55
N PRO A 388 2.67 -14.75 -18.78
CA PRO A 388 2.46 -15.60 -19.95
C PRO A 388 1.02 -16.05 -20.11
N ARG A 389 0.59 -16.30 -21.35
CA ARG A 389 -0.76 -16.83 -21.63
C ARG A 389 -0.95 -18.21 -21.06
N ARG A 390 0.14 -18.96 -20.93
CA ARG A 390 0.15 -20.34 -20.47
C ARG A 390 1.47 -20.65 -19.79
N ILE A 391 1.39 -21.26 -18.62
CA ILE A 391 2.53 -21.76 -17.87
C ILE A 391 2.62 -23.26 -18.11
N GLU A 392 3.69 -23.73 -18.73
CA GLU A 392 3.91 -25.16 -18.94
C GLU A 392 4.32 -25.85 -17.64
N LEU A 393 3.55 -26.85 -17.23
CA LEU A 393 3.80 -27.58 -16.00
C LEU A 393 4.70 -28.78 -16.23
N HIS A 394 5.90 -28.73 -15.67
CA HIS A 394 6.89 -29.80 -15.69
C HIS A 394 7.17 -30.32 -14.27
N PRO A 395 7.63 -31.58 -14.09
CA PRO A 395 8.13 -32.03 -12.80
C PRO A 395 9.22 -31.09 -12.25
N PRO A 396 9.21 -30.75 -10.94
CA PRO A 396 8.38 -31.29 -9.88
C PRO A 396 6.97 -30.67 -9.73
N GLY A 397 6.64 -29.64 -10.51
CA GLY A 397 5.38 -28.89 -10.44
C GLY A 397 5.60 -27.38 -10.52
N LEU A 398 4.54 -26.60 -10.26
CA LEU A 398 4.54 -25.14 -10.25
C LEU A 398 4.35 -24.64 -8.82
N TYR A 399 5.38 -23.98 -8.31
CA TYR A 399 5.32 -23.27 -7.04
C TYR A 399 4.83 -21.84 -7.26
N VAL A 400 3.81 -21.44 -6.52
CA VAL A 400 3.20 -20.12 -6.55
C VAL A 400 3.36 -19.49 -5.17
N MET A 401 4.31 -18.57 -5.06
CA MET A 401 4.73 -17.94 -3.80
C MET A 401 5.29 -16.53 -4.01
N PRO A 402 5.06 -15.60 -3.06
CA PRO A 402 4.07 -15.64 -1.98
C PRO A 402 2.69 -15.17 -2.45
N PHE A 403 1.63 -15.63 -1.79
CA PHE A 403 0.32 -15.01 -1.94
C PHE A 403 0.44 -13.54 -1.54
N ARG A 404 -0.28 -12.65 -2.22
CA ARG A 404 -0.23 -11.21 -2.00
C ARG A 404 -1.57 -10.68 -1.47
N PRO A 405 -1.55 -9.78 -0.47
CA PRO A 405 -2.76 -9.10 -0.01
C PRO A 405 -3.25 -8.09 -1.06
N PRO A 406 -4.48 -7.54 -0.91
CA PRO A 406 -4.98 -6.45 -1.73
C PRO A 406 -4.00 -5.27 -1.84
N LEU A 407 -4.05 -4.61 -2.99
CA LEU A 407 -3.27 -3.41 -3.27
C LEU A 407 -3.64 -2.26 -2.33
N THR A 408 -2.67 -1.43 -2.00
CA THR A 408 -2.92 -0.10 -1.42
C THR A 408 -2.63 1.00 -2.44
N LEU A 409 -3.19 2.18 -2.23
CA LEU A 409 -2.95 3.35 -3.07
C LEU A 409 -1.44 3.66 -3.16
N GLY A 410 -0.71 3.53 -2.05
CA GLY A 410 0.74 3.70 -2.02
C GLY A 410 1.49 2.71 -2.90
N GLU A 411 1.08 1.44 -2.92
CA GLU A 411 1.69 0.39 -3.73
C GLU A 411 1.40 0.57 -5.23
N VAL A 412 0.17 0.96 -5.57
CA VAL A 412 -0.22 1.24 -6.96
C VAL A 412 0.52 2.46 -7.49
N ARG A 413 0.57 3.55 -6.72
CA ARG A 413 1.25 4.80 -7.10
C ARG A 413 2.76 4.60 -7.25
N SER A 414 3.39 3.88 -6.33
CA SER A 414 4.83 3.61 -6.36
C SER A 414 5.24 2.47 -7.30
N ARG A 415 4.27 1.66 -7.76
CA ARG A 415 4.47 0.39 -8.48
C ARG A 415 5.38 -0.59 -7.71
N ARG A 416 5.39 -0.48 -6.39
CA ARG A 416 6.18 -1.33 -5.49
C ARG A 416 5.24 -1.93 -4.46
N GLN A 417 5.01 -3.23 -4.58
CA GLN A 417 4.27 -3.99 -3.58
C GLN A 417 5.17 -4.30 -2.40
N ARG A 418 4.60 -4.31 -1.20
CA ARG A 418 5.34 -4.74 -0.01
C ARG A 418 5.33 -6.25 0.13
N ASP A 419 6.35 -6.73 0.82
CA ASP A 419 6.42 -8.13 1.18
C ASP A 419 5.47 -8.47 2.31
N VAL A 420 4.99 -9.71 2.24
CA VAL A 420 4.21 -10.35 3.29
C VAL A 420 5.18 -10.76 4.41
N PRO A 421 4.85 -10.49 5.69
CA PRO A 421 5.67 -10.95 6.81
C PRO A 421 5.96 -12.45 6.72
N ALA A 422 7.22 -12.86 6.96
CA ALA A 422 7.63 -14.26 6.91
C ALA A 422 6.68 -15.17 7.70
N SER A 423 6.34 -14.75 8.93
CA SER A 423 5.43 -15.43 9.85
C SER A 423 3.99 -15.65 9.37
N HIS A 424 3.65 -15.13 8.19
CA HIS A 424 2.33 -15.21 7.58
C HIS A 424 2.37 -15.67 6.11
N GLN A 425 3.54 -16.04 5.58
CA GLN A 425 3.67 -16.42 4.19
C GLN A 425 2.80 -17.63 3.85
N THR A 426 2.05 -17.50 2.76
CA THR A 426 1.20 -18.56 2.20
C THR A 426 1.66 -18.88 0.79
N GLY A 427 1.80 -20.17 0.50
CA GLY A 427 2.20 -20.69 -0.81
C GLY A 427 1.39 -21.87 -1.27
N ALA A 428 1.38 -22.05 -2.58
CA ALA A 428 0.78 -23.21 -3.22
C ALA A 428 1.76 -23.89 -4.17
N HIS A 429 1.65 -25.20 -4.28
CA HIS A 429 2.39 -26.02 -5.22
C HIS A 429 1.42 -26.92 -5.97
N LEU A 430 1.22 -26.62 -7.26
CA LEU A 430 0.48 -27.48 -8.17
C LEU A 430 1.42 -28.56 -8.70
N ARG A 431 1.10 -29.83 -8.45
CA ARG A 431 1.95 -30.96 -8.86
C ARG A 431 1.15 -32.22 -9.16
N ARG A 432 1.80 -33.20 -9.77
CA ARG A 432 1.28 -34.57 -9.86
C ARG A 432 1.99 -35.48 -8.86
N ALA A 433 1.25 -36.12 -7.97
CA ALA A 433 1.76 -37.10 -7.02
C ALA A 433 0.90 -38.36 -7.04
N MET A 434 1.54 -39.55 -7.03
CA MET A 434 0.83 -40.84 -7.10
C MET A 434 -0.17 -40.90 -8.27
N ARG A 435 0.24 -40.38 -9.44
CA ARG A 435 -0.58 -40.25 -10.66
C ARG A 435 -1.83 -39.40 -10.54
N ARG A 436 -1.99 -38.60 -9.48
CA ARG A 436 -3.10 -37.65 -9.30
C ARG A 436 -2.58 -36.23 -9.26
N TRP A 437 -3.38 -35.30 -9.76
CA TRP A 437 -3.12 -33.87 -9.63
C TRP A 437 -3.49 -33.41 -8.23
N GLU A 438 -2.64 -32.58 -7.64
CA GLU A 438 -2.89 -31.98 -6.34
C GLU A 438 -2.37 -30.55 -6.25
N ILE A 439 -3.06 -29.76 -5.44
CA ILE A 439 -2.60 -28.46 -4.96
C ILE A 439 -2.19 -28.64 -3.51
N PHE A 440 -0.90 -28.46 -3.24
CA PHE A 440 -0.33 -28.51 -1.91
C PHE A 440 -0.07 -27.10 -1.42
N ILE A 441 -0.67 -26.72 -0.30
CA ILE A 441 -0.68 -25.36 0.24
C ILE A 441 0.00 -25.39 1.59
N GLU A 442 0.93 -24.47 1.80
CA GLU A 442 1.66 -24.31 3.03
C GLU A 442 1.53 -22.88 3.53
N CYS A 443 1.35 -22.74 4.83
CA CYS A 443 1.15 -21.45 5.47
C CYS A 443 1.93 -21.38 6.76
N GLU A 444 2.68 -20.29 6.94
CA GLU A 444 3.19 -19.87 8.24
C GLU A 444 2.12 -19.08 9.00
N ARG A 445 1.96 -19.34 10.30
CA ARG A 445 0.97 -18.67 11.15
C ARG A 445 1.49 -18.48 12.58
N PRO A 446 1.28 -17.32 13.23
CA PRO A 446 1.55 -17.18 14.66
C PRO A 446 0.67 -18.10 15.52
N LEU A 447 1.27 -18.79 16.50
CA LEU A 447 0.60 -19.73 17.42
C LEU A 447 -0.61 -19.14 18.17
N ALA A 448 -0.68 -17.81 18.32
CA ALA A 448 -1.72 -17.11 19.08
C ALA A 448 -3.04 -16.90 18.30
N ALA A 449 -3.05 -17.11 16.99
CA ALA A 449 -4.17 -16.72 16.12
C ALA A 449 -5.22 -17.85 15.95
N ARG A 450 -5.48 -18.68 16.96
CA ARG A 450 -6.56 -19.68 16.84
C ARG A 450 -7.93 -19.00 16.83
N PRO A 451 -8.79 -19.20 15.81
CA PRO A 451 -10.16 -18.76 15.88
C PRO A 451 -10.88 -19.47 17.02
N THR A 452 -11.57 -18.70 17.86
CA THR A 452 -12.31 -19.20 19.04
C THR A 452 -13.76 -19.54 18.75
N GLY A 453 -14.19 -19.53 17.47
CA GLY A 453 -15.59 -19.74 17.09
C GLY A 453 -15.78 -20.87 16.07
N GLU A 454 -16.63 -21.84 16.43
CA GLU A 454 -17.14 -22.85 15.50
C GLU A 454 -18.21 -22.21 14.61
N ARG A 455 -17.79 -21.59 13.50
CA ARG A 455 -18.72 -21.06 12.48
C ARG A 455 -18.97 -22.14 11.42
N SER A 456 -20.24 -22.49 11.23
CA SER A 456 -20.64 -23.48 10.21
C SER A 456 -20.49 -22.93 8.79
N LEU A 457 -19.67 -23.61 7.97
CA LEU A 457 -19.52 -23.35 6.53
C LEU A 457 -20.84 -23.51 5.77
N GLU A 458 -21.83 -24.21 6.33
CA GLU A 458 -23.15 -24.44 5.71
C GLU A 458 -23.96 -23.15 5.58
N ARG A 459 -23.64 -22.12 6.38
CA ARG A 459 -24.33 -20.83 6.34
C ARG A 459 -23.83 -19.88 5.25
N LEU A 460 -22.70 -20.18 4.62
CA LEU A 460 -22.16 -19.39 3.52
C LEU A 460 -23.09 -19.50 2.30
N ARG A 461 -23.47 -18.37 1.70
CA ARG A 461 -24.22 -18.39 0.43
C ARG A 461 -23.26 -18.46 -0.73
N GLU A 462 -22.17 -17.71 -0.62
CA GLU A 462 -21.11 -17.62 -1.63
C GLU A 462 -19.74 -17.96 -1.04
N PRO A 463 -18.77 -18.39 -1.88
CA PRO A 463 -17.39 -18.62 -1.45
C PRO A 463 -16.71 -17.38 -0.86
N MET A 464 -17.25 -16.19 -1.11
CA MET A 464 -16.71 -14.92 -0.61
C MET A 464 -17.29 -14.47 0.73
N ASP A 465 -18.31 -15.15 1.28
CA ASP A 465 -18.93 -14.84 2.59
C ASP A 465 -18.03 -15.26 3.79
N ILE A 466 -16.72 -15.31 3.59
CA ILE A 466 -15.72 -15.94 4.47
C ILE A 466 -15.13 -14.98 5.50
N GLU A 467 -15.80 -13.86 5.75
CA GLU A 467 -15.32 -12.85 6.69
C GLU A 467 -15.03 -13.48 8.06
N GLN A 468 -13.80 -13.26 8.54
CA GLN A 468 -13.31 -13.75 9.84
C GLN A 468 -13.24 -15.29 9.94
N LEU A 469 -13.19 -15.99 8.80
CA LEU A 469 -12.86 -17.41 8.73
C LEU A 469 -11.46 -17.62 8.19
N GLU A 470 -10.76 -18.62 8.76
CA GLU A 470 -9.49 -19.08 8.24
C GLU A 470 -9.78 -20.09 7.14
N THR A 471 -9.69 -19.67 5.88
CA THR A 471 -10.05 -20.54 4.75
C THR A 471 -9.06 -20.43 3.61
N VAL A 472 -8.97 -21.50 2.86
CA VAL A 472 -8.41 -21.49 1.51
C VAL A 472 -9.53 -21.82 0.56
N THR A 473 -9.67 -21.02 -0.49
CA THR A 473 -10.55 -21.31 -1.60
C THR A 473 -9.75 -21.54 -2.86
N VAL A 474 -10.08 -22.62 -3.56
CA VAL A 474 -9.55 -22.96 -4.89
C VAL A 474 -10.72 -22.97 -5.86
N GLU A 475 -10.58 -22.19 -6.93
CA GLU A 475 -11.51 -22.17 -8.05
C GLU A 475 -10.79 -22.61 -9.33
N LEU A 476 -11.37 -23.58 -10.03
CA LEU A 476 -10.99 -23.96 -11.38
C LEU A 476 -12.02 -23.39 -12.35
N ILE A 477 -11.56 -22.56 -13.27
CA ILE A 477 -12.43 -21.83 -14.20
C ILE A 477 -12.61 -22.67 -15.46
N ALA A 478 -13.85 -22.79 -15.91
CA ALA A 478 -14.15 -23.51 -17.13
C ALA A 478 -13.58 -22.77 -18.36
N PRO A 479 -13.04 -23.50 -19.35
CA PRO A 479 -12.39 -22.89 -20.51
C PRO A 479 -13.36 -22.27 -21.54
N SER A 480 -14.68 -22.39 -21.38
CA SER A 480 -15.70 -21.95 -22.35
C SER A 480 -16.82 -21.14 -21.70
N PHE A 481 -17.29 -20.09 -22.39
CA PHE A 481 -18.51 -19.34 -22.05
C PHE A 481 -19.77 -19.93 -22.69
N ASP A 482 -19.63 -20.79 -23.72
CA ASP A 482 -20.74 -21.26 -24.56
C ASP A 482 -21.30 -22.63 -24.13
N ASP A 483 -20.66 -23.29 -23.16
CA ASP A 483 -21.13 -24.58 -22.65
C ASP A 483 -21.88 -24.36 -21.33
N ALA A 484 -23.22 -24.44 -21.38
CA ALA A 484 -24.09 -24.19 -20.22
C ALA A 484 -23.82 -25.12 -19.03
N ASP A 485 -23.14 -26.25 -19.25
CA ASP A 485 -22.71 -27.20 -18.22
C ASP A 485 -21.31 -26.91 -17.65
N SER A 486 -20.56 -25.97 -18.24
CA SER A 486 -19.21 -25.60 -17.80
C SER A 486 -19.25 -24.56 -16.69
N MET A 487 -19.78 -24.94 -15.54
CA MET A 487 -19.66 -24.12 -14.33
C MET A 487 -18.26 -24.22 -13.74
N ASN A 488 -17.73 -23.10 -13.24
CA ASN A 488 -16.53 -23.07 -12.42
C ASN A 488 -16.63 -24.11 -11.29
N ARG A 489 -15.51 -24.70 -10.90
CA ARG A 489 -15.44 -25.70 -9.83
C ARG A 489 -14.78 -25.08 -8.62
N THR A 490 -15.51 -24.94 -7.53
CA THR A 490 -15.05 -24.18 -6.36
C THR A 490 -15.10 -25.04 -5.11
N VAL A 491 -13.94 -25.18 -4.48
CA VAL A 491 -13.78 -25.83 -3.17
C VAL A 491 -13.22 -24.83 -2.17
N LEU A 492 -13.87 -24.77 -1.01
CA LEU A 492 -13.39 -24.07 0.17
C LEU A 492 -12.99 -25.09 1.23
N THR A 493 -11.87 -24.86 1.90
CA THR A 493 -11.40 -25.67 3.03
C THR A 493 -10.98 -24.80 4.20
N VAL A 494 -11.33 -25.21 5.41
CA VAL A 494 -10.86 -24.64 6.67
C VAL A 494 -9.70 -25.52 7.15
N PRO A 495 -8.45 -25.10 7.01
CA PRO A 495 -7.30 -25.98 7.25
C PRO A 495 -7.26 -26.57 8.66
N GLU A 496 -7.75 -25.82 9.65
CA GLU A 496 -7.69 -26.18 11.08
C GLU A 496 -8.67 -27.29 11.47
N THR A 497 -9.94 -27.15 11.09
CA THR A 497 -10.97 -28.16 11.35
C THR A 497 -11.00 -29.25 10.27
N GLY A 498 -10.38 -28.96 9.12
CA GLY A 498 -10.49 -29.65 7.83
C GLY A 498 -11.92 -29.87 7.35
N TRP A 499 -12.83 -29.02 7.82
CA TRP A 499 -14.12 -28.86 7.18
C TRP A 499 -13.90 -28.29 5.78
N HIS A 500 -14.64 -28.81 4.81
CA HIS A 500 -14.59 -28.31 3.45
C HIS A 500 -15.98 -28.33 2.85
N ARG A 501 -16.17 -27.45 1.86
CA ARG A 501 -17.41 -27.34 1.12
C ARG A 501 -17.09 -27.21 -0.36
N ILE A 502 -17.75 -28.03 -1.17
CA ILE A 502 -17.77 -27.89 -2.62
C ILE A 502 -18.97 -27.00 -2.94
N PHE A 503 -18.73 -25.79 -3.43
CA PHE A 503 -19.80 -24.88 -3.86
C PHE A 503 -20.32 -25.28 -5.24
N THR A 504 -19.41 -25.68 -6.12
CA THR A 504 -19.71 -26.07 -7.50
C THR A 504 -18.78 -27.21 -7.95
N GLY A 505 -19.34 -28.21 -8.62
CA GLY A 505 -18.59 -29.39 -9.11
C GLY A 505 -19.12 -30.73 -8.60
N ALA A 506 -18.61 -31.82 -9.18
CA ALA A 506 -19.02 -33.18 -8.83
C ALA A 506 -18.72 -33.51 -7.36
N GLN A 507 -19.73 -34.01 -6.64
CA GLN A 507 -19.63 -34.47 -5.25
C GLN A 507 -19.48 -36.01 -5.19
N ASP A 508 -18.74 -36.58 -6.12
CA ASP A 508 -18.58 -38.04 -6.30
C ASP A 508 -17.49 -38.65 -5.39
N GLY A 509 -16.91 -37.86 -4.48
CA GLY A 509 -15.86 -38.28 -3.55
C GLY A 509 -14.47 -38.44 -4.17
N THR A 510 -14.29 -38.01 -5.43
CA THR A 510 -12.96 -38.03 -6.09
C THR A 510 -12.04 -36.92 -5.61
N LEU A 511 -12.61 -35.78 -5.18
CA LEU A 511 -11.90 -34.71 -4.47
C LEU A 511 -11.50 -35.22 -3.08
N ARG A 512 -10.22 -35.14 -2.73
CA ARG A 512 -9.74 -35.53 -1.40
C ARG A 512 -8.90 -34.43 -0.79
N ILE A 513 -9.17 -34.10 0.46
CA ILE A 513 -8.45 -33.07 1.20
C ILE A 513 -7.73 -33.74 2.37
N HIS A 514 -6.41 -33.62 2.37
CA HIS A 514 -5.56 -34.10 3.45
C HIS A 514 -4.93 -32.89 4.14
N ARG A 515 -4.84 -32.96 5.47
CA ARG A 515 -4.28 -31.87 6.27
C ARG A 515 -3.16 -32.38 7.16
N SER A 516 -2.18 -31.53 7.37
CA SER A 516 -1.28 -31.64 8.51
C SER A 516 -1.25 -30.27 9.17
N ALA A 517 -1.99 -30.15 10.28
CA ALA A 517 -1.62 -29.17 11.29
C ALA A 517 -0.44 -29.81 12.01
N ALA A 518 0.74 -29.25 11.86
CA ALA A 518 1.82 -29.61 12.74
C ALA A 518 1.32 -29.35 14.19
N GLY A 519 1.69 -30.21 15.15
CA GLY A 519 1.13 -30.19 16.50
C GLY A 519 1.19 -28.81 17.18
N THR A 520 0.68 -28.72 18.42
CA THR A 520 0.59 -27.49 19.25
C THR A 520 1.85 -26.63 19.36
N GLU A 521 2.99 -27.07 18.85
CA GLU A 521 4.31 -26.44 18.95
C GLU A 521 4.83 -25.84 17.63
N LEU A 522 4.21 -26.12 16.47
CA LEU A 522 4.72 -25.65 15.17
C LEU A 522 3.80 -24.60 14.52
N PRO A 523 4.31 -23.41 14.15
CA PRO A 523 3.56 -22.29 13.57
C PRO A 523 3.23 -22.50 12.08
N ARG A 524 2.82 -23.72 11.69
CA ARG A 524 2.63 -24.09 10.30
C ARG A 524 1.48 -25.06 10.12
N TRP A 525 0.63 -24.79 9.13
CA TRP A 525 -0.31 -25.78 8.63
C TRP A 525 -0.06 -26.03 7.15
N SER A 526 -0.42 -27.23 6.71
CA SER A 526 -0.41 -27.61 5.31
C SER A 526 -1.71 -28.30 4.92
N CYS A 527 -2.16 -28.01 3.71
CA CYS A 527 -3.36 -28.56 3.10
C CYS A 527 -3.00 -29.15 1.75
N ARG A 528 -3.42 -30.38 1.49
CA ARG A 528 -3.24 -31.08 0.22
C ARG A 528 -4.61 -31.37 -0.36
N ILE A 529 -4.92 -30.74 -1.48
CA ILE A 529 -6.18 -30.89 -2.20
C ILE A 529 -5.90 -31.74 -3.45
N VAL A 530 -6.34 -32.99 -3.45
CA VAL A 530 -6.27 -33.90 -4.60
C VAL A 530 -7.44 -33.61 -5.52
N LEU A 531 -7.15 -33.14 -6.73
CA LEU A 531 -8.14 -32.68 -7.70
C LEU A 531 -8.72 -33.87 -8.50
N PRO A 532 -10.04 -33.89 -8.77
CA PRO A 532 -10.62 -34.79 -9.75
C PRO A 532 -10.05 -34.53 -11.14
N GLU A 533 -9.68 -35.58 -11.89
CA GLU A 533 -9.22 -35.39 -13.28
C GLU A 533 -10.30 -34.76 -14.16
N ALA A 534 -11.57 -35.03 -13.87
CA ALA A 534 -12.72 -34.44 -14.57
C ALA A 534 -12.87 -32.93 -14.36
N TRP A 535 -12.17 -32.34 -13.38
CA TRP A 535 -12.17 -30.89 -13.16
C TRP A 535 -11.10 -30.17 -13.98
N LEU A 536 -10.18 -30.91 -14.59
CA LEU A 536 -9.02 -30.36 -15.28
C LEU A 536 -9.26 -30.39 -16.78
N SER A 537 -8.81 -29.34 -17.46
CA SER A 537 -8.92 -29.29 -18.90
C SER A 537 -7.95 -30.30 -19.53
N PRO A 538 -8.45 -31.20 -20.40
CA PRO A 538 -7.64 -32.25 -21.01
C PRO A 538 -6.79 -31.79 -22.20
N ALA A 539 -6.98 -30.56 -22.69
CA ALA A 539 -6.48 -30.13 -24.00
C ALA A 539 -5.47 -28.98 -23.90
N PRO A 540 -4.35 -29.00 -24.65
CA PRO A 540 -3.35 -27.92 -24.64
C PRO A 540 -3.94 -26.57 -25.09
N ALA A 541 -4.93 -26.60 -25.99
CA ALA A 541 -5.61 -25.40 -26.50
C ALA A 541 -6.47 -24.69 -25.44
N PHE A 542 -6.80 -25.38 -24.35
CA PHE A 542 -7.63 -24.87 -23.27
C PHE A 542 -6.89 -25.07 -21.95
N PRO A 543 -5.90 -24.22 -21.60
CA PRO A 543 -5.15 -24.38 -20.36
C PRO A 543 -6.10 -24.38 -19.16
N THR A 544 -5.76 -25.13 -18.12
CA THR A 544 -6.54 -25.14 -16.88
C THR A 544 -6.32 -23.82 -16.18
N GLN A 545 -7.39 -23.07 -15.94
CA GLN A 545 -7.34 -21.81 -15.21
C GLN A 545 -7.60 -22.03 -13.73
N ILE A 546 -6.69 -21.54 -12.87
CA ILE A 546 -6.72 -21.77 -11.42
C ILE A 546 -6.66 -20.44 -10.69
N ARG A 547 -7.59 -20.21 -9.75
CA ARG A 547 -7.52 -19.15 -8.75
C ARG A 547 -7.40 -19.77 -7.38
N ILE A 548 -6.51 -19.21 -6.56
CA ILE A 548 -6.34 -19.61 -5.17
C ILE A 548 -6.23 -18.36 -4.31
N TRP A 549 -7.06 -18.28 -3.27
CA TRP A 549 -6.98 -17.24 -2.27
C TRP A 549 -7.18 -17.80 -0.86
N ARG A 550 -6.70 -17.05 0.12
CA ARG A 550 -6.79 -17.35 1.54
C ARG A 550 -7.48 -16.20 2.27
N SER A 551 -8.41 -16.50 3.16
CA SER A 551 -8.95 -15.57 4.13
C SER A 551 -8.36 -15.84 5.52
N HIS A 552 -8.15 -14.78 6.28
CA HIS A 552 -7.55 -14.84 7.62
C HIS A 552 -8.61 -14.59 8.70
N ALA A 553 -8.72 -15.50 9.68
CA ALA A 553 -9.75 -15.39 10.70
C ALA A 553 -9.56 -14.23 11.69
N ASP A 554 -8.31 -13.96 12.03
CA ASP A 554 -7.91 -13.05 13.11
C ASP A 554 -8.06 -11.57 12.73
N HIS A 555 -7.89 -11.24 11.46
CA HIS A 555 -7.96 -9.86 10.98
C HIS A 555 -8.82 -9.66 9.72
N GLY A 556 -9.47 -10.72 9.21
CA GLY A 556 -10.38 -10.65 8.07
C GLY A 556 -9.71 -10.33 6.72
N GLY A 557 -8.38 -10.35 6.66
CA GLY A 557 -7.64 -10.08 5.43
C GLY A 557 -7.79 -11.19 4.41
N ILE A 558 -7.52 -10.88 3.14
CA ILE A 558 -7.49 -11.82 2.03
C ILE A 558 -6.10 -11.76 1.38
N GLU A 559 -5.60 -12.88 0.87
CA GLU A 559 -4.41 -12.93 0.02
C GLU A 559 -4.65 -13.86 -1.16
N SER A 560 -4.03 -13.59 -2.32
CA SER A 560 -4.23 -14.38 -3.54
C SER A 560 -2.92 -14.74 -4.24
N THR A 561 -2.95 -15.80 -5.04
CA THR A 561 -1.79 -16.37 -5.76
C THR A 561 -1.24 -15.53 -6.91
N SER A 562 -1.97 -14.49 -7.33
CA SER A 562 -1.83 -13.86 -8.63
C SER A 562 -1.82 -12.33 -8.51
N LEU A 563 -2.31 -11.60 -9.53
CA LEU A 563 -2.36 -10.14 -9.49
C LEU A 563 -3.24 -9.68 -8.32
N PRO A 564 -2.70 -8.96 -7.32
CA PRO A 564 -3.51 -8.42 -6.26
C PRO A 564 -4.40 -7.30 -6.82
N THR A 565 -5.62 -7.21 -6.30
CA THR A 565 -6.62 -6.23 -6.70
C THR A 565 -6.89 -5.21 -5.59
N ALA A 566 -7.67 -4.17 -5.89
CA ALA A 566 -8.10 -3.21 -4.87
C ALA A 566 -8.99 -3.89 -3.80
N PRO A 567 -9.02 -3.41 -2.54
CA PRO A 567 -9.71 -4.10 -1.44
C PRO A 567 -11.22 -4.34 -1.64
N TRP A 568 -11.90 -3.49 -2.42
CA TRP A 568 -13.33 -3.62 -2.74
C TRP A 568 -13.62 -4.50 -3.97
N ARG A 569 -12.59 -4.96 -4.68
CA ARG A 569 -12.74 -5.86 -5.84
C ARG A 569 -12.60 -7.31 -5.35
N SER A 570 -13.64 -8.10 -5.60
CA SER A 570 -13.66 -9.54 -5.26
C SER A 570 -12.94 -10.43 -6.29
N ALA A 571 -12.62 -9.90 -7.47
CA ALA A 571 -11.97 -10.67 -8.51
C ALA A 571 -10.49 -10.93 -8.16
N THR A 572 -10.09 -12.20 -8.19
CA THR A 572 -8.68 -12.61 -8.18
C THR A 572 -8.30 -13.06 -9.59
N SER A 573 -7.09 -12.73 -10.06
CA SER A 573 -6.67 -13.15 -11.41
C SER A 573 -6.36 -14.65 -11.44
N SER A 574 -6.50 -15.28 -12.60
CA SER A 574 -6.32 -16.73 -12.74
C SER A 574 -5.00 -17.11 -13.38
N LEU A 575 -4.36 -18.16 -12.88
CA LEU A 575 -3.19 -18.76 -13.52
C LEU A 575 -3.64 -19.72 -14.61
N SER A 576 -3.18 -19.52 -15.84
CA SER A 576 -3.44 -20.43 -16.96
C SER A 576 -2.32 -21.46 -17.07
N VAL A 577 -2.60 -22.73 -16.76
CA VAL A 577 -1.59 -23.80 -16.66
C VAL A 577 -1.82 -24.89 -17.71
N ASP A 578 -0.77 -25.25 -18.44
CA ASP A 578 -0.75 -26.43 -19.31
C ASP A 578 -0.32 -27.66 -18.53
N LEU A 579 -1.21 -28.64 -18.43
CA LEU A 579 -0.94 -29.90 -17.75
C LEU A 579 -0.35 -30.98 -18.68
N THR A 580 -0.37 -30.75 -20.00
CA THR A 580 -0.11 -31.80 -21.00
C THR A 580 1.36 -32.18 -21.16
N GLN A 581 2.28 -31.35 -20.69
CA GLN A 581 3.73 -31.60 -20.73
C GLN A 581 4.21 -32.62 -19.66
N TRP A 582 3.30 -33.20 -18.88
CA TRP A 582 3.68 -34.15 -17.83
C TRP A 582 4.01 -35.56 -18.41
N PRO A 583 5.21 -36.12 -18.15
CA PRO A 583 5.73 -37.31 -18.86
C PRO A 583 4.86 -38.59 -18.77
N ASP A 584 4.17 -38.78 -17.65
CA ASP A 584 3.38 -40.01 -17.38
C ASP A 584 1.93 -39.90 -17.86
N LEU A 585 1.56 -38.82 -18.57
CA LEU A 585 0.25 -38.73 -19.19
C LEU A 585 0.18 -39.70 -20.37
N PRO A 586 -0.92 -40.48 -20.51
CA PRO A 586 -1.08 -41.30 -21.70
C PRO A 586 -0.98 -40.39 -22.93
N ALA A 587 -0.16 -40.77 -23.92
CA ALA A 587 -0.05 -40.04 -25.18
C ALA A 587 -1.46 -39.94 -25.78
N ARG A 588 -2.05 -38.75 -25.74
CA ARG A 588 -3.43 -38.57 -26.21
C ARG A 588 -3.39 -38.38 -27.71
N THR A 589 -3.99 -39.33 -28.42
CA THR A 589 -4.30 -39.22 -29.84
C THR A 589 -5.11 -37.95 -30.04
N THR A 590 -4.58 -37.01 -30.82
CA THR A 590 -5.28 -35.80 -31.23
C THR A 590 -6.63 -36.21 -31.82
N MET A 591 -7.73 -36.01 -31.10
CA MET A 591 -9.05 -36.13 -31.68
C MET A 591 -9.21 -34.94 -32.61
N ASP A 592 -9.32 -35.20 -33.91
CA ASP A 592 -9.71 -34.20 -34.91
C ASP A 592 -11.04 -33.57 -34.50
N ILE A 593 -11.00 -32.30 -34.07
CA ILE A 593 -12.18 -31.48 -33.75
C ILE A 593 -12.80 -30.95 -35.06
N ASN A 594 -13.06 -31.84 -36.00
CA ASN A 594 -13.81 -31.54 -37.23
C ASN A 594 -14.80 -32.68 -37.49
N ARG A 595 -15.81 -32.82 -36.62
CA ARG A 595 -17.08 -33.49 -36.92
C ARG A 595 -18.22 -32.88 -36.13
#